data_AF-A0A8H6VXQ5-F1
#
_entry.id   AF-A0A8H6VXQ5-F1
#
_cell.length_a   1.000
_cell.length_b   1.000
_cell.length_c   1.000
_cell.angle_alpha   90.00
_cell.angle_beta   90.00
_cell.angle_gamma   90.00
#
_symmetry.space_group_name_H-M   'P 1'
#
loop_
_entity.id
_entity.type
_entity.pdbx_description
1 polymer ?
#
loop_
_entity_poly.entity_id
_entity_poly.type
_entity_poly.pdbx_seq_one_letter_code
_entity_poly.pdbx_strand_id
1 'polypeptide(L)'
;MKRGFLLQKTTPAPGGIHARAREGRLTTEDYIAASARKETLPCSIGKLDHKVELPADLEDEYRPHREARNRNYEWLSMPPNASVTGEPATECILFKGSKELLLSTPGFPQPLPPLSINPAFRVGPVPGKGLGLFATRSLKQGDLILTERPLLILPATVHCPFPTDLTGEQILQHQLNDREQFVEPVIERMTEERRDAFFRLHNSHTEDGSGPITGIVRTNGIGMPVAGLKPRGSGESAAYSAIGDAISRLNHSCTPNTEPSFSLPQLAYRLYAVRDIAEGEELTWRYTDSLAPKAERDESHKPYGFTCDCPVCTDVEHIAESDARRLAISKFDPTSAIMEWAGNPSLPDNWIVKKCLEQLILLEKENLQHCYLYPISTRTIMDAYIMLGDAQRASTWAANVKKRCWAEDFEPVDEYLDPKSAAYRKHQLWGARAGLAEMWKAKVQEEKEIMENMARLMATYAAVDGQPQATFTFMTPGFSNEAKAHLDSLLKGSRNYVFQG
;
A
#
# COMPACT_ATOMS: atom_id res chain seq x y z
N MET A 1 35.22 -7.88 -3.34
CA MET A 1 34.11 -7.79 -4.33
C MET A 1 32.81 -7.57 -3.55
N LYS A 2 32.37 -6.32 -3.42
CA LYS A 2 31.20 -5.91 -2.61
C LYS A 2 30.10 -5.41 -3.55
N ARG A 3 28.91 -6.03 -3.51
CA ARG A 3 27.66 -5.46 -4.05
C ARG A 3 26.98 -4.70 -2.91
N GLY A 4 27.05 -3.37 -2.94
CA GLY A 4 26.33 -2.49 -2.04
C GLY A 4 25.08 -1.95 -2.74
N PHE A 5 23.92 -2.16 -2.12
CA PHE A 5 22.74 -1.34 -2.37
C PHE A 5 22.83 -0.12 -1.43
N LEU A 6 23.14 1.03 -2.01
CA LEU A 6 23.04 2.32 -1.35
C LEU A 6 21.55 2.68 -1.23
N LEU A 7 21.03 2.61 0.00
CA LEU A 7 19.86 3.36 0.40
C LEU A 7 20.26 4.85 0.40
N GLN A 8 19.86 5.57 -0.65
CA GLN A 8 19.86 7.03 -0.57
C GLN A 8 18.79 7.46 0.43
N LYS A 9 19.24 7.96 1.58
CA LYS A 9 18.46 8.87 2.41
C LYS A 9 18.12 10.09 1.57
N THR A 10 16.85 10.28 1.22
CA THR A 10 16.35 11.60 0.85
C THR A 10 15.90 12.29 2.13
N THR A 11 16.79 13.11 2.70
CA THR A 11 16.33 14.28 3.46
C THR A 11 15.39 15.08 2.55
N PRO A 12 14.25 15.58 3.04
CA PRO A 12 13.31 16.31 2.21
C PRO A 12 14.00 17.57 1.69
N ALA A 13 14.15 17.66 0.36
CA ALA A 13 14.48 18.92 -0.27
C ALA A 13 13.31 19.89 0.01
N PRO A 14 13.55 21.10 0.54
CA PRO A 14 12.52 22.12 0.65
C PRO A 14 12.16 22.53 -0.78
N GLY A 15 11.00 22.09 -1.29
CA GLY A 15 10.54 22.42 -2.63
C GLY A 15 9.87 21.30 -3.44
N GLY A 16 9.61 20.12 -2.86
CA GLY A 16 8.84 19.06 -3.54
C GLY A 16 7.34 19.37 -3.63
N ILE A 17 6.72 19.08 -4.77
CA ILE A 17 5.30 19.33 -5.10
C ILE A 17 4.33 18.69 -4.07
N HIS A 18 4.78 17.68 -3.30
CA HIS A 18 4.03 17.12 -2.17
C HIS A 18 3.65 18.16 -1.09
N ALA A 19 4.43 19.23 -0.93
CA ALA A 19 4.08 20.33 -0.02
C ALA A 19 3.10 21.34 -0.65
N ARG A 20 3.02 21.41 -1.99
CA ARG A 20 2.11 22.33 -2.72
C ARG A 20 0.73 21.72 -3.00
N ALA A 21 0.61 20.39 -3.05
CA ALA A 21 -0.70 19.73 -3.15
C ALA A 21 -1.63 20.01 -1.94
N ARG A 22 -1.09 20.54 -0.84
CA ARG A 22 -1.86 20.93 0.35
C ARG A 22 -2.60 22.27 0.20
N GLU A 23 -2.31 23.08 -0.81
CA GLU A 23 -2.92 24.41 -0.99
C GLU A 23 -3.09 24.77 -2.49
N GLY A 24 -4.20 24.34 -3.11
CA GLY A 24 -4.69 24.93 -4.35
C GLY A 24 -4.14 24.35 -5.67
N ARG A 25 -4.93 24.55 -6.74
CA ARG A 25 -4.79 24.00 -8.11
C ARG A 25 -3.34 24.00 -8.64
N LEU A 26 -2.93 22.88 -9.24
CA LEU A 26 -1.69 22.78 -10.02
C LEU A 26 -1.68 23.77 -11.18
N THR A 27 -0.57 24.47 -11.39
CA THR A 27 -0.44 25.46 -12.47
C THR A 27 -0.07 24.79 -13.80
N THR A 28 -0.32 25.44 -14.94
CA THR A 28 0.10 24.96 -16.27
C THR A 28 1.61 24.68 -16.32
N GLU A 29 2.43 25.48 -15.63
CA GLU A 29 3.89 25.31 -15.55
C GLU A 29 4.28 24.04 -14.77
N ASP A 30 3.53 23.68 -13.72
CA ASP A 30 3.73 22.43 -12.98
C ASP A 30 3.45 21.20 -13.86
N TYR A 31 2.41 21.26 -14.71
CA TYR A 31 2.08 20.19 -15.66
C TYR A 31 3.13 20.03 -16.77
N ILE A 32 3.61 21.14 -17.33
CA ILE A 32 4.65 21.14 -18.36
C ILE A 32 5.95 20.53 -17.80
N ALA A 33 6.31 20.89 -16.57
CA ALA A 33 7.50 20.37 -15.89
C ALA A 33 7.39 18.86 -15.58
N ALA A 34 6.21 18.37 -15.16
CA ALA A 34 5.98 16.94 -14.89
C ALA A 34 6.00 16.10 -16.18
N SER A 35 5.39 16.60 -17.27
CA SER A 35 5.40 15.97 -18.59
C SER A 35 6.83 15.86 -19.16
N ALA A 36 7.63 16.92 -19.02
CA ALA A 36 9.03 16.94 -19.45
C ALA A 36 9.94 15.98 -18.64
N ARG A 37 9.59 15.67 -17.39
CA ARG A 37 10.35 14.77 -16.50
C ARG A 37 9.91 13.31 -16.54
N LYS A 38 8.88 12.95 -17.35
CA LYS A 38 8.24 11.62 -17.33
C LYS A 38 7.84 11.18 -15.92
N GLU A 39 7.46 12.13 -15.07
CA GLU A 39 7.04 11.84 -13.69
C GLU A 39 5.60 11.31 -13.71
N THR A 40 5.36 10.19 -13.02
CA THR A 40 4.01 9.66 -12.81
C THR A 40 3.25 10.61 -11.89
N LEU A 41 2.29 11.36 -12.46
CA LEU A 41 1.32 12.12 -11.67
C LEU A 41 0.49 11.15 -10.80
N PRO A 42 0.06 11.55 -9.58
CA PRO A 42 -0.75 10.71 -8.72
C PRO A 42 -2.04 10.24 -9.42
N CYS A 43 -2.58 9.14 -8.91
CA CYS A 43 -3.79 8.40 -9.33
C CYS A 43 -5.10 9.23 -9.47
N SER A 44 -5.06 10.54 -9.32
CA SER A 44 -6.22 11.42 -9.38
C SER A 44 -6.02 12.44 -10.49
N ILE A 45 -6.69 12.24 -11.64
CA ILE A 45 -7.05 13.39 -12.47
C ILE A 45 -7.77 14.37 -11.53
N GLY A 46 -7.28 15.61 -11.48
CA GLY A 46 -7.78 16.64 -10.58
C GLY A 46 -9.29 16.85 -10.73
N LYS A 47 -9.93 17.40 -9.71
CA LYS A 47 -11.35 17.76 -9.78
C LYS A 47 -11.49 19.12 -10.47
N LEU A 48 -12.36 19.22 -11.47
CA LEU A 48 -12.84 20.52 -11.95
C LEU A 48 -14.08 20.92 -11.16
N ASP A 49 -14.31 22.22 -11.00
CA ASP A 49 -15.54 22.69 -10.35
C ASP A 49 -16.74 22.66 -11.32
N HIS A 50 -16.46 22.65 -12.63
CA HIS A 50 -17.46 22.60 -13.70
C HIS A 50 -16.78 22.15 -15.00
N LYS A 51 -17.60 21.79 -16.00
CA LYS A 51 -17.13 21.45 -17.34
C LYS A 51 -16.56 22.68 -18.04
N VAL A 52 -15.41 22.53 -18.70
CA VAL A 52 -14.73 23.61 -19.44
C VAL A 52 -14.78 23.34 -20.95
N GLU A 53 -14.84 24.40 -21.76
CA GLU A 53 -14.80 24.27 -23.22
C GLU A 53 -13.36 24.09 -23.72
N LEU A 54 -13.18 23.17 -24.68
CA LEU A 54 -11.91 22.90 -25.35
C LEU A 54 -11.90 23.54 -26.75
N PRO A 55 -10.72 23.88 -27.29
CA PRO A 55 -10.60 24.31 -28.69
C PRO A 55 -11.24 23.29 -29.65
N ALA A 56 -11.93 23.79 -30.68
CA ALA A 56 -12.77 22.97 -31.54
C ALA A 56 -11.99 21.94 -32.39
N ASP A 57 -10.73 22.23 -32.71
CA ASP A 57 -9.82 21.42 -33.53
C ASP A 57 -8.88 20.52 -32.72
N LEU A 58 -8.85 20.68 -31.39
CA LEU A 58 -7.97 19.93 -30.47
C LEU A 58 -8.10 18.42 -30.68
N GLU A 59 -9.32 17.94 -30.86
CA GLU A 59 -9.62 16.53 -30.98
C GLU A 59 -9.00 15.90 -32.23
N ASP A 60 -9.03 16.62 -33.35
CA ASP A 60 -8.46 16.17 -34.61
C ASP A 60 -6.94 16.27 -34.62
N GLU A 61 -6.39 17.34 -34.05
CA GLU A 61 -4.94 17.52 -33.91
C GLU A 61 -4.31 16.39 -33.09
N TYR A 62 -4.95 15.97 -31.99
CA TYR A 62 -4.37 14.99 -31.05
C TYR A 62 -4.75 13.53 -31.32
N ARG A 63 -5.64 13.28 -32.29
CA ARG A 63 -6.03 11.91 -32.70
C ARG A 63 -4.83 11.00 -32.99
N PRO A 64 -3.81 11.40 -33.77
CA PRO A 64 -2.66 10.54 -34.07
C PRO A 64 -1.84 10.20 -32.81
N HIS A 65 -1.74 11.12 -31.86
CA HIS A 65 -1.03 10.91 -30.60
C HIS A 65 -1.77 9.92 -29.69
N ARG A 66 -3.11 10.02 -29.62
CA ARG A 66 -3.94 9.04 -28.89
C ARG A 66 -3.84 7.66 -29.52
N GLU A 67 -3.96 7.55 -30.83
CA GLU A 67 -3.80 6.27 -31.54
C GLU A 67 -2.41 5.68 -31.30
N ALA A 68 -1.36 6.52 -31.29
CA ALA A 68 -0.01 6.08 -31.00
C ALA A 68 0.16 5.52 -29.60
N ARG A 69 -0.42 6.19 -28.58
CA ARG A 69 -0.49 5.68 -27.22
C ARG A 69 -1.27 4.37 -27.14
N ASN A 70 -2.43 4.29 -27.78
CA ASN A 70 -3.34 3.14 -27.67
C ASN A 70 -2.67 1.83 -28.13
N ARG A 71 -1.66 1.90 -29.01
CA ARG A 71 -0.83 0.73 -29.40
C ARG A 71 -0.05 0.08 -28.25
N ASN A 72 0.08 0.75 -27.10
CA ASN A 72 0.71 0.21 -25.90
C ASN A 72 -0.24 -0.61 -25.02
N TYR A 73 -1.53 -0.67 -25.37
CA TYR A 73 -2.58 -1.30 -24.59
C TYR A 73 -3.35 -2.34 -25.41
N GLU A 74 -4.01 -3.25 -24.72
CA GLU A 74 -4.85 -4.30 -25.29
C GLU A 74 -6.22 -4.29 -24.59
N TRP A 75 -7.30 -4.24 -25.38
CA TRP A 75 -8.69 -4.38 -24.93
C TRP A 75 -9.13 -5.82 -25.13
N LEU A 76 -9.45 -6.53 -24.04
CA LEU A 76 -9.69 -7.97 -24.09
C LEU A 76 -10.56 -8.44 -22.92
N SER A 77 -11.08 -9.67 -23.01
CA SER A 77 -11.87 -10.30 -21.96
C SER A 77 -11.02 -11.37 -21.24
N MET A 78 -11.08 -11.42 -19.91
CA MET A 78 -10.38 -12.43 -19.09
C MET A 78 -11.32 -13.13 -18.09
N PRO A 79 -11.06 -14.41 -17.76
CA PRO A 79 -10.12 -15.29 -18.44
C PRO A 79 -10.62 -15.67 -19.85
N PRO A 80 -9.75 -16.04 -20.81
CA PRO A 80 -10.16 -16.29 -22.19
C PRO A 80 -11.16 -17.43 -22.37
N ASN A 81 -11.27 -18.33 -21.38
CA ASN A 81 -12.16 -19.48 -21.37
C ASN A 81 -13.50 -19.22 -20.64
N ALA A 82 -13.78 -17.99 -20.18
CA ALA A 82 -14.99 -17.68 -19.40
C ALA A 82 -16.29 -18.10 -20.11
N SER A 83 -16.38 -17.89 -21.43
CA SER A 83 -17.55 -18.29 -22.24
C SER A 83 -17.76 -19.80 -22.29
N VAL A 84 -16.69 -20.59 -22.18
CA VAL A 84 -16.74 -22.06 -22.21
C VAL A 84 -17.13 -22.61 -20.83
N THR A 85 -16.66 -21.97 -19.76
CA THR A 85 -16.94 -22.40 -18.39
C THR A 85 -18.27 -21.88 -17.85
N GLY A 86 -18.90 -20.93 -18.54
CA GLY A 86 -20.11 -20.24 -18.06
C GLY A 86 -19.83 -19.29 -16.89
N GLU A 87 -18.55 -18.98 -16.61
CA GLU A 87 -18.18 -17.98 -15.62
C GLU A 87 -18.30 -16.57 -16.20
N PRO A 88 -18.53 -15.54 -15.35
CA PRO A 88 -18.45 -14.16 -15.81
C PRO A 88 -17.07 -13.85 -16.40
N ALA A 89 -17.01 -12.95 -17.39
CA ALA A 89 -15.74 -12.41 -17.89
C ALA A 89 -15.50 -11.00 -17.31
N THR A 90 -14.25 -10.68 -17.00
CA THR A 90 -13.80 -9.31 -16.76
C THR A 90 -13.38 -8.70 -18.09
N GLU A 91 -13.94 -7.55 -18.44
CA GLU A 91 -13.40 -6.77 -19.54
C GLU A 91 -12.18 -5.99 -19.05
N CYS A 92 -11.11 -6.00 -19.82
CA CYS A 92 -9.81 -5.48 -19.39
C CYS A 92 -9.24 -4.53 -20.43
N ILE A 93 -8.60 -3.46 -19.95
CA ILE A 93 -7.55 -2.74 -20.68
C ILE A 93 -6.23 -3.08 -19.99
N LEU A 94 -5.33 -3.75 -20.70
CA LEU A 94 -4.03 -4.15 -20.16
C LEU A 94 -2.89 -3.48 -20.91
N PHE A 95 -1.79 -3.15 -20.23
CA PHE A 95 -0.53 -2.87 -20.90
C PHE A 95 -0.11 -4.09 -21.73
N LYS A 96 0.46 -3.84 -22.91
CA LYS A 96 0.98 -4.91 -23.75
C LYS A 96 2.03 -5.74 -23.00
N GLY A 97 1.87 -7.05 -22.99
CA GLY A 97 2.69 -7.97 -22.19
C GLY A 97 2.09 -8.36 -20.83
N SER A 98 1.16 -7.57 -20.27
CA SER A 98 0.52 -7.90 -18.99
C SER A 98 -0.41 -9.09 -19.10
N LYS A 99 -1.01 -9.32 -20.27
CA LYS A 99 -1.83 -10.50 -20.55
C LYS A 99 -1.01 -11.79 -20.39
N GLU A 100 0.19 -11.84 -20.94
CA GLU A 100 1.09 -13.00 -20.86
C GLU A 100 1.54 -13.24 -19.42
N LEU A 101 1.81 -12.16 -18.67
CA LEU A 101 2.14 -12.25 -17.25
C LEU A 101 0.95 -12.82 -16.46
N LEU A 102 -0.28 -12.37 -16.73
CA LEU A 102 -1.48 -12.91 -16.09
C LEU A 102 -1.65 -14.40 -16.42
N LEU A 103 -1.51 -14.78 -17.69
CA LEU A 103 -1.57 -16.18 -18.13
C LEU A 103 -0.47 -17.06 -17.51
N SER A 104 0.69 -16.48 -17.21
CA SER A 104 1.79 -17.17 -16.54
C SER A 104 1.64 -17.26 -15.01
N THR A 105 0.62 -16.61 -14.43
CA THR A 105 0.38 -16.65 -12.99
C THR A 105 0.08 -18.09 -12.55
N PRO A 106 0.81 -18.64 -11.56
CA PRO A 106 0.57 -20.00 -11.07
C PRO A 106 -0.89 -20.22 -10.68
N GLY A 107 -1.52 -21.24 -11.26
CA GLY A 107 -2.92 -21.59 -11.00
C GLY A 107 -3.95 -20.82 -11.83
N PHE A 108 -3.55 -19.85 -12.66
CA PHE A 108 -4.48 -19.12 -13.53
C PHE A 108 -4.85 -19.94 -14.80
N PRO A 109 -6.13 -19.92 -15.25
CA PRO A 109 -7.29 -19.43 -14.53
C PRO A 109 -7.81 -20.47 -13.53
N GLN A 110 -7.93 -20.07 -12.27
CA GLN A 110 -8.61 -20.83 -11.22
C GLN A 110 -10.10 -20.47 -11.27
N PRO A 111 -11.01 -21.46 -11.22
CA PRO A 111 -12.44 -21.18 -11.22
C PRO A 111 -12.90 -20.44 -9.96
N LEU A 112 -14.01 -19.71 -10.07
CA LEU A 112 -14.67 -19.11 -8.91
C LEU A 112 -15.26 -20.19 -8.00
N PRO A 113 -15.33 -19.97 -6.68
CA PRO A 113 -16.03 -20.88 -5.80
C PRO A 113 -17.52 -20.96 -6.18
N PRO A 114 -18.18 -22.12 -5.96
CA PRO A 114 -19.60 -22.25 -6.22
C PRO A 114 -20.39 -21.25 -5.36
N LEU A 115 -21.53 -20.80 -5.89
CA LEU A 115 -22.44 -19.93 -5.15
C LEU A 115 -22.86 -20.60 -3.83
N SER A 116 -22.77 -19.85 -2.73
CA SER A 116 -23.18 -20.35 -1.43
C SER A 116 -24.70 -20.45 -1.34
N ILE A 117 -25.21 -21.58 -0.84
CA ILE A 117 -26.64 -21.77 -0.52
C ILE A 117 -27.09 -20.79 0.58
N ASN A 118 -26.17 -20.40 1.47
CA ASN A 118 -26.37 -19.39 2.49
C ASN A 118 -25.37 -18.25 2.25
N PRO A 119 -25.68 -17.27 1.38
CA PRO A 119 -24.77 -16.17 1.07
C PRO A 119 -24.43 -15.42 2.37
N ALA A 120 -23.21 -14.93 2.51
CA ALA A 120 -22.76 -14.21 3.71
C ALA A 120 -23.16 -12.73 3.74
N PHE A 121 -23.70 -12.22 2.63
CA PHE A 121 -24.09 -10.84 2.49
C PHE A 121 -25.36 -10.68 1.64
N ARG A 122 -25.97 -9.50 1.74
CA ARG A 122 -27.03 -9.00 0.86
C ARG A 122 -26.79 -7.53 0.56
N VAL A 123 -27.23 -7.08 -0.62
CA VAL A 123 -27.27 -5.65 -0.96
C VAL A 123 -28.55 -5.03 -0.39
N GLY A 124 -28.49 -3.81 0.13
CA GLY A 124 -29.68 -3.10 0.60
C GLY A 124 -29.46 -1.58 0.69
N PRO A 125 -30.52 -0.78 0.85
CA PRO A 125 -30.41 0.66 1.01
C PRO A 125 -29.79 1.01 2.37
N VAL A 126 -28.96 2.04 2.39
CA VAL A 126 -28.40 2.66 3.59
C VAL A 126 -28.79 4.15 3.58
N PRO A 127 -29.52 4.62 4.61
CA PRO A 127 -29.96 6.02 4.67
C PRO A 127 -28.79 7.00 4.46
N GLY A 128 -28.91 7.89 3.46
CA GLY A 128 -27.89 8.89 3.13
C GLY A 128 -26.64 8.38 2.42
N LYS A 129 -26.48 7.05 2.19
CA LYS A 129 -25.30 6.45 1.54
C LYS A 129 -25.63 5.64 0.28
N GLY A 130 -26.89 5.61 -0.13
CA GLY A 130 -27.32 4.84 -1.31
C GLY A 130 -27.46 3.36 -0.97
N LEU A 131 -26.64 2.51 -1.57
CA LEU A 131 -26.64 1.06 -1.33
C LEU A 131 -25.44 0.65 -0.48
N GLY A 132 -25.62 -0.39 0.33
CA GLY A 132 -24.61 -1.01 1.17
C GLY A 132 -24.67 -2.53 1.08
N LEU A 133 -23.61 -3.19 1.56
CA LEU A 133 -23.63 -4.62 1.84
C LEU A 133 -23.95 -4.86 3.32
N PHE A 134 -24.75 -5.87 3.62
CA PHE A 134 -25.10 -6.27 4.99
C PHE A 134 -24.83 -7.74 5.21
N ALA A 135 -24.31 -8.09 6.38
CA ALA A 135 -24.18 -9.48 6.79
C ALA A 135 -25.57 -10.14 6.92
N THR A 136 -25.71 -11.36 6.41
CA THR A 136 -26.94 -12.17 6.47
C THR A 136 -26.91 -13.22 7.58
N ARG A 137 -25.77 -13.34 8.26
CA ARG A 137 -25.50 -14.23 9.39
C ARG A 137 -24.35 -13.65 10.19
N SER A 138 -24.12 -14.15 11.41
CA SER A 138 -22.90 -13.81 12.13
C SER A 138 -21.67 -14.34 11.39
N LEU A 139 -20.63 -13.51 11.30
CA LEU A 139 -19.35 -13.82 10.67
C LEU A 139 -18.24 -13.74 11.70
N LYS A 140 -17.27 -14.64 11.61
CA LYS A 140 -16.07 -14.63 12.43
C LYS A 140 -14.91 -13.95 11.72
N GLN A 141 -13.98 -13.39 12.49
CA GLN A 141 -12.72 -12.90 11.93
C GLN A 141 -12.05 -13.98 11.05
N GLY A 142 -11.71 -13.60 9.83
CA GLY A 142 -11.10 -14.47 8.83
C GLY A 142 -12.11 -15.17 7.90
N ASP A 143 -13.41 -15.06 8.16
CA ASP A 143 -14.43 -15.60 7.25
C ASP A 143 -14.35 -14.91 5.88
N LEU A 144 -14.38 -15.73 4.82
CA LEU A 144 -14.56 -15.25 3.44
C LEU A 144 -16.05 -14.92 3.22
N ILE A 145 -16.32 -13.68 2.82
CA ILE A 145 -17.67 -13.13 2.64
C ILE A 145 -18.11 -13.23 1.18
N LEU A 146 -17.24 -12.79 0.27
CA LEU A 146 -17.52 -12.66 -1.16
C LEU A 146 -16.26 -13.02 -1.95
N THR A 147 -16.45 -13.77 -3.04
CA THR A 147 -15.50 -13.82 -4.14
C THR A 147 -16.17 -13.28 -5.39
N GLU A 148 -15.62 -12.23 -5.98
CA GLU A 148 -16.23 -11.52 -7.11
C GLU A 148 -15.24 -11.30 -8.25
N ARG A 149 -15.63 -11.66 -9.47
CA ARG A 149 -14.90 -11.29 -10.67
C ARG A 149 -15.24 -9.86 -11.09
N PRO A 150 -14.26 -8.94 -11.18
CA PRO A 150 -14.51 -7.54 -11.54
C PRO A 150 -15.25 -7.41 -12.88
N LEU A 151 -16.09 -6.38 -12.97
CA LEU A 151 -16.68 -5.92 -14.22
C LEU A 151 -15.58 -5.45 -15.18
N LEU A 152 -14.68 -4.60 -14.67
CA LEU A 152 -13.66 -3.91 -15.44
C LEU A 152 -12.31 -3.94 -14.72
N ILE A 153 -11.22 -4.14 -15.47
CA ILE A 153 -9.85 -3.88 -15.04
C ILE A 153 -9.21 -2.91 -16.04
N LEU A 154 -8.54 -1.86 -15.56
CA LEU A 154 -7.88 -0.88 -16.43
C LEU A 154 -6.66 -0.26 -15.73
N PRO A 155 -5.72 0.36 -16.46
CA PRO A 155 -4.63 1.09 -15.86
C PRO A 155 -5.15 2.21 -14.94
N ALA A 156 -4.56 2.35 -13.76
CA ALA A 156 -4.90 3.42 -12.83
C ALA A 156 -4.63 4.79 -13.47
N THR A 157 -3.48 4.91 -14.14
CA THR A 157 -3.06 6.09 -14.88
C THR A 157 -2.90 5.76 -16.35
N VAL A 158 -3.39 6.64 -17.21
CA VAL A 158 -3.20 6.57 -18.66
C VAL A 158 -2.55 7.88 -19.07
N HIS A 159 -1.42 7.81 -19.77
CA HIS A 159 -0.77 9.00 -20.31
C HIS A 159 -1.72 9.68 -21.31
N CYS A 160 -2.00 10.96 -21.13
CA CYS A 160 -2.79 11.75 -22.06
C CYS A 160 -1.86 12.79 -22.71
N PRO A 161 -1.61 12.74 -24.03
CA PRO A 161 -0.90 13.81 -24.72
C PRO A 161 -1.79 15.06 -24.81
N PHE A 162 -1.20 16.24 -24.56
CA PHE A 162 -1.90 17.53 -24.60
C PHE A 162 -1.01 18.65 -25.16
N PRO A 163 -1.60 19.72 -25.73
CA PRO A 163 -0.88 20.92 -26.16
C PRO A 163 -0.24 21.72 -25.03
N THR A 164 0.82 22.46 -25.36
CA THR A 164 1.51 23.35 -24.41
C THR A 164 0.78 24.67 -24.16
N ASP A 165 -0.18 25.04 -25.00
CA ASP A 165 -0.90 26.32 -24.97
C ASP A 165 -2.26 26.25 -24.24
N LEU A 166 -2.65 25.08 -23.71
CA LEU A 166 -3.86 24.95 -22.89
C LEU A 166 -3.68 25.53 -21.47
N THR A 167 -4.76 26.09 -20.94
CA THR A 167 -4.84 26.41 -19.51
C THR A 167 -4.90 25.13 -18.66
N GLY A 168 -4.55 25.21 -17.38
CA GLY A 168 -4.60 24.04 -16.48
C GLY A 168 -5.99 23.38 -16.39
N GLU A 169 -7.07 24.17 -16.42
CA GLU A 169 -8.44 23.63 -16.42
C GLU A 169 -8.79 22.93 -17.75
N GLN A 170 -8.35 23.47 -18.88
CA GLN A 170 -8.51 22.83 -20.19
C GLN A 170 -7.70 21.53 -20.29
N ILE A 171 -6.49 21.48 -19.73
CA ILE A 171 -5.69 20.25 -19.66
C ILE A 171 -6.46 19.18 -18.89
N LEU A 172 -7.02 19.52 -17.72
CA LEU A 172 -7.82 18.59 -16.92
C LEU A 172 -9.07 18.11 -17.66
N GLN A 173 -9.80 19.02 -18.31
CA GLN A 173 -10.99 18.63 -19.08
C GLN A 173 -10.64 17.73 -20.26
N HIS A 174 -9.55 18.00 -20.97
CA HIS A 174 -9.03 17.16 -22.05
C HIS A 174 -8.67 15.76 -21.55
N GLN A 175 -7.99 15.66 -20.40
CA GLN A 175 -7.66 14.38 -19.76
C GLN A 175 -8.91 13.57 -19.39
N LEU A 176 -9.95 14.23 -18.88
CA LEU A 176 -11.23 13.58 -18.56
C LEU A 176 -11.93 13.06 -19.82
N ASN A 177 -11.99 13.87 -20.88
CA ASN A 177 -12.60 13.49 -22.16
C ASN A 177 -11.85 12.34 -22.84
N ASP A 178 -10.51 12.41 -22.88
CA ASP A 178 -9.67 11.37 -23.46
C ASP A 178 -9.76 10.06 -22.67
N ARG A 179 -9.84 10.13 -21.34
CA ARG A 179 -10.07 8.93 -20.50
C ARG A 179 -11.42 8.30 -20.79
N GLU A 180 -12.48 9.10 -20.96
CA GLU A 180 -13.81 8.61 -21.32
C GLU A 180 -13.76 7.80 -22.62
N GLN A 181 -13.24 8.40 -23.69
CA GLN A 181 -13.10 7.77 -25.01
C GLN A 181 -12.18 6.54 -24.99
N PHE A 182 -11.15 6.55 -24.14
CA PHE A 182 -10.22 5.43 -24.01
C PHE A 182 -10.90 4.20 -23.38
N VAL A 183 -11.82 4.42 -22.44
CA VAL A 183 -12.52 3.35 -21.70
C VAL A 183 -13.81 2.92 -22.39
N GLU A 184 -14.48 3.79 -23.14
CA GLU A 184 -15.74 3.48 -23.82
C GLU A 184 -15.72 2.15 -24.62
N PRO A 185 -14.71 1.85 -25.47
CA PRO A 185 -14.68 0.60 -26.23
C PRO A 185 -14.65 -0.66 -25.37
N VAL A 186 -14.09 -0.61 -24.14
CA VAL A 186 -14.08 -1.79 -23.25
C VAL A 186 -15.45 -2.01 -22.58
N ILE A 187 -16.20 -0.94 -22.33
CA ILE A 187 -17.57 -1.01 -21.80
C ILE A 187 -18.54 -1.56 -22.86
N GLU A 188 -18.36 -1.18 -24.12
CA GLU A 188 -19.18 -1.69 -25.24
C GLU A 188 -19.04 -3.21 -25.41
N ARG A 189 -17.91 -3.79 -25.04
CA ARG A 189 -17.67 -5.25 -25.10
C ARG A 189 -18.38 -6.06 -24.03
N MET A 190 -18.79 -5.42 -22.93
CA MET A 190 -19.51 -6.11 -21.85
C MET A 190 -20.82 -6.72 -22.36
N THR A 191 -21.22 -7.85 -21.80
CA THR A 191 -22.60 -8.35 -21.92
C THR A 191 -23.58 -7.31 -21.36
N GLU A 192 -24.81 -7.26 -21.89
CA GLU A 192 -25.86 -6.34 -21.44
C GLU A 192 -26.02 -6.32 -19.91
N GLU A 193 -26.16 -7.49 -19.28
CA GLU A 193 -26.30 -7.62 -17.83
C GLU A 193 -25.15 -6.95 -17.04
N ARG A 194 -23.91 -7.14 -17.49
CA ARG A 194 -22.70 -6.57 -16.84
C ARG A 194 -22.56 -5.08 -17.13
N ARG A 195 -22.91 -4.63 -18.33
CA ARG A 195 -22.93 -3.21 -18.68
C ARG A 195 -23.96 -2.47 -17.84
N ASP A 196 -25.14 -3.05 -17.67
CA ASP A 196 -26.18 -2.50 -16.82
C ASP A 196 -25.77 -2.48 -15.35
N ALA A 197 -25.07 -3.53 -14.86
CA ALA A 197 -24.51 -3.54 -13.52
C ALA A 197 -23.50 -2.40 -13.31
N PHE A 198 -22.62 -2.17 -14.28
CA PHE A 198 -21.66 -1.07 -14.27
C PHE A 198 -22.35 0.30 -14.19
N PHE A 199 -23.35 0.58 -15.05
CA PHE A 199 -24.04 1.87 -15.04
C PHE A 199 -24.98 2.08 -13.84
N ARG A 200 -25.29 1.03 -13.07
CA ARG A 200 -25.97 1.15 -11.76
C ARG A 200 -25.03 1.48 -10.60
N LEU A 201 -23.72 1.54 -10.82
CA LEU A 201 -22.77 1.96 -9.79
C LEU A 201 -22.94 3.44 -9.46
N HIS A 202 -22.57 3.82 -8.24
CA HIS A 202 -22.64 5.22 -7.82
C HIS A 202 -21.63 6.06 -8.60
N ASN A 203 -21.99 7.29 -8.97
CA ASN A 203 -21.10 8.25 -9.62
C ASN A 203 -21.12 9.55 -8.83
N SER A 204 -20.02 9.86 -8.15
CA SER A 204 -19.83 11.10 -7.38
C SER A 204 -19.26 12.26 -8.21
N HIS A 205 -19.03 12.03 -9.51
CA HIS A 205 -18.35 12.92 -10.44
C HIS A 205 -19.29 13.36 -11.57
N THR A 206 -20.51 13.75 -11.24
CA THR A 206 -21.51 14.18 -12.23
C THR A 206 -21.40 15.66 -12.63
N GLU A 207 -20.63 16.45 -11.87
CA GLU A 207 -20.55 17.91 -12.02
C GLU A 207 -19.13 18.42 -12.31
N ASP A 208 -18.10 17.56 -12.30
CA ASP A 208 -16.68 17.95 -12.38
C ASP A 208 -16.05 17.78 -13.78
N GLY A 209 -16.87 17.85 -14.83
CA GLY A 209 -16.43 17.69 -16.21
C GLY A 209 -16.21 16.23 -16.64
N SER A 210 -16.32 15.25 -15.74
CA SER A 210 -16.23 13.82 -16.11
C SER A 210 -17.39 13.38 -17.00
N GLY A 211 -17.12 12.46 -17.92
CA GLY A 211 -18.16 11.63 -18.53
C GLY A 211 -18.69 10.57 -17.56
N PRO A 212 -19.84 9.93 -17.87
CA PRO A 212 -20.45 8.94 -16.98
C PRO A 212 -19.54 7.74 -16.70
N ILE A 213 -18.78 7.23 -17.68
CA ILE A 213 -17.91 6.06 -17.50
C ILE A 213 -16.75 6.42 -16.58
N THR A 214 -16.07 7.53 -16.88
CA THR A 214 -14.93 8.03 -16.10
C THR A 214 -15.33 8.37 -14.68
N GLY A 215 -16.51 8.99 -14.49
CA GLY A 215 -17.03 9.28 -13.16
C GLY A 215 -17.26 8.01 -12.33
N ILE A 216 -17.92 7.00 -12.91
CA ILE A 216 -18.12 5.69 -12.26
C ILE A 216 -16.78 5.02 -11.92
N VAL A 217 -15.83 5.02 -12.86
CA VAL A 217 -14.49 4.44 -12.64
C VAL A 217 -13.76 5.15 -11.50
N ARG A 218 -13.84 6.48 -11.43
CA ARG A 218 -13.20 7.28 -10.37
C ARG A 218 -13.82 7.04 -9.01
N THR A 219 -15.13 6.87 -8.94
CA THR A 219 -15.86 6.60 -7.68
C THR A 219 -15.62 5.17 -7.18
N ASN A 220 -15.57 4.17 -8.06
CA ASN A 220 -15.66 2.75 -7.68
C ASN A 220 -14.36 1.95 -7.87
N GLY A 221 -13.33 2.55 -8.47
CA GLY A 221 -12.08 1.88 -8.77
C GLY A 221 -11.26 1.56 -7.52
N ILE A 222 -10.95 0.28 -7.31
CA ILE A 222 -10.09 -0.19 -6.23
C ILE A 222 -8.73 -0.58 -6.82
N GLY A 223 -7.65 -0.05 -6.25
CA GLY A 223 -6.29 -0.37 -6.68
C GLY A 223 -6.00 -1.87 -6.56
N MET A 224 -5.47 -2.47 -7.62
CA MET A 224 -5.00 -3.83 -7.59
C MET A 224 -3.54 -3.86 -7.12
N PRO A 225 -3.21 -4.59 -6.04
CA PRO A 225 -1.82 -4.83 -5.68
C PRO A 225 -1.21 -5.78 -6.71
N VAL A 226 -0.50 -5.25 -7.72
CA VAL A 226 0.08 -6.09 -8.77
C VAL A 226 1.52 -5.74 -9.11
N ALA A 227 2.43 -6.11 -8.20
CA ALA A 227 3.85 -6.16 -8.51
C ALA A 227 4.15 -7.09 -9.73
N GLY A 228 3.28 -8.06 -10.03
CA GLY A 228 3.48 -9.09 -11.05
C GLY A 228 2.97 -8.81 -12.46
N LEU A 229 2.12 -7.80 -12.69
CA LEU A 229 1.57 -7.50 -14.03
C LEU A 229 2.31 -6.37 -14.76
N LYS A 230 3.48 -5.96 -14.27
CA LYS A 230 4.32 -4.95 -14.92
C LYS A 230 5.14 -5.56 -16.07
N PRO A 231 4.90 -5.19 -17.34
CA PRO A 231 5.78 -5.60 -18.43
C PRO A 231 7.18 -5.02 -18.22
N ARG A 232 8.23 -5.83 -18.40
CA ARG A 232 9.62 -5.34 -18.33
C ARG A 232 9.85 -4.28 -19.41
N GLY A 233 10.42 -3.14 -19.02
CA GLY A 233 10.83 -2.08 -19.94
C GLY A 233 9.79 -1.02 -20.29
N SER A 234 8.59 -1.05 -19.67
CA SER A 234 7.53 -0.05 -19.96
C SER A 234 7.81 1.36 -19.45
N GLY A 235 8.81 1.59 -18.60
CA GLY A 235 9.11 2.91 -18.00
C GLY A 235 8.04 3.44 -17.05
N GLU A 236 6.80 2.95 -17.13
CA GLU A 236 5.64 3.36 -16.35
C GLU A 236 5.44 2.46 -15.12
N SER A 237 4.90 3.03 -14.04
CA SER A 237 4.38 2.25 -12.91
C SER A 237 3.04 1.65 -13.33
N ALA A 238 3.02 0.37 -13.72
CA ALA A 238 1.80 -0.33 -14.13
C ALA A 238 0.93 -0.65 -12.91
N ALA A 239 0.28 0.38 -12.34
CA ALA A 239 -0.79 0.21 -11.38
C ALA A 239 -2.11 -0.01 -12.13
N TYR A 240 -2.90 -0.97 -11.69
CA TYR A 240 -4.22 -1.26 -12.24
C TYR A 240 -5.29 -0.88 -11.22
N SER A 241 -6.45 -0.48 -11.71
CA SER A 241 -7.68 -0.32 -10.95
C SER A 241 -8.69 -1.35 -11.45
N ALA A 242 -9.48 -1.87 -10.54
CA ALA A 242 -10.54 -2.81 -10.85
C ALA A 242 -11.86 -2.37 -10.21
N ILE A 243 -12.95 -2.65 -10.93
CA ILE A 243 -14.31 -2.25 -10.57
C ILE A 243 -15.15 -3.52 -10.49
N GLY A 244 -15.73 -3.82 -9.34
CA GLY A 244 -16.72 -4.89 -9.17
C GLY A 244 -18.15 -4.32 -9.06
N ASP A 245 -19.15 -5.19 -9.01
CA ASP A 245 -20.52 -4.77 -8.75
C ASP A 245 -20.79 -4.74 -7.24
N ALA A 246 -20.64 -5.88 -6.57
CA ALA A 246 -20.94 -6.03 -5.15
C ALA A 246 -19.88 -5.34 -4.28
N ILE A 247 -18.58 -5.51 -4.57
CA ILE A 247 -17.49 -4.91 -3.79
C ILE A 247 -17.58 -3.38 -3.75
N SER A 248 -18.05 -2.77 -4.84
CA SER A 248 -18.22 -1.32 -4.95
C SER A 248 -19.45 -0.80 -4.19
N ARG A 249 -20.23 -1.67 -3.53
CA ARG A 249 -21.30 -1.29 -2.59
C ARG A 249 -20.84 -1.26 -1.14
N LEU A 250 -19.57 -1.56 -0.85
CA LEU A 250 -19.02 -1.40 0.50
C LEU A 250 -18.90 0.10 0.79
N ASN A 251 -19.73 0.61 1.71
CA ASN A 251 -19.62 2.01 2.15
C ASN A 251 -18.36 2.25 2.98
N HIS A 252 -17.99 3.52 3.06
CA HIS A 252 -16.86 3.97 3.84
C HIS A 252 -17.07 3.83 5.36
N SER A 253 -16.03 3.36 6.06
CA SER A 253 -15.80 3.63 7.48
C SER A 253 -14.31 3.88 7.72
N CYS A 254 -13.96 4.80 8.63
CA CYS A 254 -12.56 4.96 9.08
C CYS A 254 -12.11 3.83 10.02
N THR A 255 -13.03 2.95 10.42
CA THR A 255 -12.82 1.75 11.23
C THR A 255 -13.59 0.58 10.60
N PRO A 256 -13.26 0.17 9.37
CA PRO A 256 -14.03 -0.82 8.62
C PRO A 256 -13.94 -2.21 9.24
N ASN A 257 -14.98 -3.02 9.02
CA ASN A 257 -15.07 -4.42 9.49
C ASN A 257 -14.69 -5.45 8.42
N THR A 258 -14.40 -5.00 7.19
CA THR A 258 -13.92 -5.88 6.11
C THR A 258 -12.65 -5.35 5.44
N GLU A 259 -11.89 -6.25 4.81
CA GLU A 259 -10.76 -5.90 3.93
C GLU A 259 -10.81 -6.77 2.66
N PRO A 260 -10.80 -6.15 1.46
CA PRO A 260 -10.67 -6.86 0.21
C PRO A 260 -9.22 -7.25 -0.05
N SER A 261 -9.03 -8.45 -0.59
CA SER A 261 -7.79 -8.85 -1.27
C SER A 261 -8.06 -9.24 -2.70
N PHE A 262 -7.04 -9.24 -3.55
CA PHE A 262 -7.18 -9.58 -4.96
C PHE A 262 -6.43 -10.87 -5.29
N SER A 263 -7.14 -11.86 -5.82
CA SER A 263 -6.56 -13.13 -6.25
C SER A 263 -6.29 -13.09 -7.75
N LEU A 264 -5.01 -13.05 -8.14
CA LEU A 264 -4.64 -13.19 -9.55
C LEU A 264 -5.02 -14.55 -10.14
N PRO A 265 -4.80 -15.70 -9.46
CA PRO A 265 -5.21 -16.99 -9.99
C PRO A 265 -6.70 -17.06 -10.35
N GLN A 266 -7.59 -16.45 -9.56
CA GLN A 266 -9.04 -16.41 -9.83
C GLN A 266 -9.48 -15.20 -10.67
N LEU A 267 -8.59 -14.21 -10.83
CA LEU A 267 -8.88 -12.85 -11.27
C LEU A 267 -10.13 -12.29 -10.58
N ALA A 268 -10.10 -12.29 -9.25
CA ALA A 268 -11.26 -11.98 -8.43
C ALA A 268 -10.89 -11.25 -7.14
N TYR A 269 -11.77 -10.35 -6.70
CA TYR A 269 -11.79 -9.87 -5.32
C TYR A 269 -12.18 -10.99 -4.37
N ARG A 270 -11.58 -10.98 -3.17
CA ARG A 270 -11.94 -11.80 -2.02
C ARG A 270 -12.13 -10.89 -0.83
N LEU A 271 -13.34 -10.79 -0.33
CA LEU A 271 -13.67 -9.95 0.82
C LEU A 271 -13.67 -10.77 2.10
N TYR A 272 -12.95 -10.31 3.13
CA TYR A 272 -12.89 -10.99 4.41
C TYR A 272 -13.41 -10.14 5.55
N ALA A 273 -13.99 -10.80 6.56
CA ALA A 273 -14.25 -10.18 7.85
C ALA A 273 -12.93 -10.01 8.63
N VAL A 274 -12.60 -8.78 9.03
CA VAL A 274 -11.36 -8.51 9.79
C VAL A 274 -11.56 -8.56 11.31
N ARG A 275 -12.82 -8.70 11.74
CA ARG A 275 -13.27 -8.94 13.12
C ARG A 275 -14.61 -9.69 13.09
N ASP A 276 -15.14 -10.05 14.24
CA ASP A 276 -16.49 -10.62 14.32
C ASP A 276 -17.53 -9.57 13.88
N ILE A 277 -18.51 -9.99 13.08
CA ILE A 277 -19.56 -9.14 12.50
C ILE A 277 -20.92 -9.76 12.84
N ALA A 278 -21.83 -8.96 13.37
CA ALA A 278 -23.17 -9.42 13.72
C ALA A 278 -24.05 -9.61 12.47
N GLU A 279 -25.07 -10.46 12.58
CA GLU A 279 -26.09 -10.55 11.52
C GLU A 279 -26.81 -9.20 11.37
N GLY A 280 -27.00 -8.76 10.13
CA GLY A 280 -27.62 -7.47 9.82
C GLY A 280 -26.70 -6.26 9.92
N GLU A 281 -25.46 -6.42 10.39
CA GLU A 281 -24.46 -5.35 10.42
C GLU A 281 -24.03 -4.97 8.99
N GLU A 282 -23.82 -3.67 8.76
CA GLU A 282 -23.30 -3.16 7.49
C GLU A 282 -21.83 -3.56 7.32
N LEU A 283 -21.49 -4.10 6.15
CA LEU A 283 -20.12 -4.39 5.75
C LEU A 283 -19.51 -3.13 5.15
N THR A 284 -18.38 -2.71 5.70
CA THR A 284 -17.73 -1.43 5.35
C THR A 284 -16.27 -1.64 5.02
N TRP A 285 -15.74 -0.73 4.21
CA TRP A 285 -14.33 -0.66 3.84
C TRP A 285 -13.80 0.78 3.97
N ARG A 286 -12.49 0.97 3.85
CA ARG A 286 -11.85 2.29 3.90
C ARG A 286 -11.65 2.85 2.49
N TYR A 287 -11.91 4.14 2.31
CA TYR A 287 -11.67 4.87 1.05
C TYR A 287 -10.46 5.81 1.17
N THR A 288 -9.90 5.90 2.37
CA THR A 288 -8.77 6.78 2.71
C THR A 288 -7.79 6.02 3.58
N ASP A 289 -6.62 6.62 3.81
CA ASP A 289 -5.69 6.12 4.82
C ASP A 289 -6.32 6.24 6.21
N SER A 290 -6.61 5.09 6.81
CA SER A 290 -7.22 5.03 8.14
C SER A 290 -6.25 5.44 9.26
N LEU A 291 -4.96 5.59 8.99
CA LEU A 291 -3.95 6.12 9.93
C LEU A 291 -3.75 7.63 9.81
N ALA A 292 -4.31 8.28 8.79
CA ALA A 292 -4.26 9.73 8.66
C ALA A 292 -5.10 10.41 9.76
N PRO A 293 -4.75 11.63 10.20
CA PRO A 293 -5.57 12.40 11.15
C PRO A 293 -6.93 12.77 10.54
N LYS A 294 -7.93 13.10 11.37
CA LYS A 294 -9.31 13.33 10.91
C LYS A 294 -9.40 14.36 9.79
N ALA A 295 -8.67 15.47 9.91
CA ALA A 295 -8.68 16.52 8.89
C ALA A 295 -8.26 16.00 7.50
N GLU A 296 -7.26 15.12 7.43
CA GLU A 296 -6.80 14.53 6.17
C GLU A 296 -7.77 13.46 5.66
N ARG A 297 -8.40 12.70 6.56
CA ARG A 297 -9.48 11.77 6.19
C ARG A 297 -10.68 12.52 5.60
N ASP A 298 -11.10 13.63 6.22
CA ASP A 298 -12.19 14.48 5.73
C ASP A 298 -11.88 15.05 4.34
N GLU A 299 -10.64 15.51 4.10
CA GLU A 299 -10.21 15.95 2.78
C GLU A 299 -10.34 14.85 1.72
N SER A 300 -9.93 13.62 2.09
CA SER A 300 -10.01 12.44 1.21
C SER A 300 -11.44 12.05 0.85
N HIS A 301 -12.44 12.44 1.65
CA HIS A 301 -13.85 12.13 1.38
C HIS A 301 -14.52 13.12 0.43
N LYS A 302 -13.96 14.33 0.25
CA LYS A 302 -14.57 15.37 -0.62
C LYS A 302 -14.86 14.90 -2.05
N PRO A 303 -14.01 14.10 -2.73
CA PRO A 303 -14.33 13.58 -4.07
C PRO A 303 -15.56 12.68 -4.12
N TYR A 304 -15.92 12.05 -3.00
CA TYR A 304 -17.09 11.18 -2.87
C TYR A 304 -18.37 11.94 -2.47
N GLY A 305 -18.26 13.21 -2.09
CA GLY A 305 -19.43 14.06 -1.81
C GLY A 305 -20.18 13.73 -0.51
N PHE A 306 -19.54 13.09 0.48
CA PHE A 306 -20.17 12.78 1.78
C PHE A 306 -19.33 13.30 2.96
N THR A 307 -19.96 13.42 4.13
CA THR A 307 -19.28 13.62 5.43
C THR A 307 -19.29 12.31 6.19
N CYS A 308 -18.12 11.85 6.65
CA CYS A 308 -18.00 10.57 7.35
C CYS A 308 -18.71 10.60 8.72
N ASP A 309 -19.65 9.67 8.91
CA ASP A 309 -20.49 9.52 10.09
C ASP A 309 -20.09 8.32 10.97
N CYS A 310 -18.92 7.70 10.71
CA CYS A 310 -18.48 6.55 11.48
C CYS A 310 -18.24 6.92 12.97
N PRO A 311 -18.26 5.94 13.89
CA PRO A 311 -18.14 6.20 15.32
C PRO A 311 -16.92 7.04 15.71
N VAL A 312 -15.79 6.88 15.01
CA VAL A 312 -14.57 7.66 15.30
C VAL A 312 -14.64 9.10 14.81
N CYS A 313 -15.36 9.38 13.73
CA CYS A 313 -15.49 10.73 13.19
C CYS A 313 -16.58 11.55 13.88
N THR A 314 -17.55 10.87 14.51
CA THR A 314 -18.67 11.50 15.24
C THR A 314 -18.38 11.68 16.73
N ASP A 315 -17.42 10.95 17.30
CA ASP A 315 -16.95 11.12 18.67
C ASP A 315 -16.00 12.33 18.80
N VAL A 316 -16.60 13.53 18.77
CA VAL A 316 -15.88 14.80 18.72
C VAL A 316 -14.91 15.02 19.90
N GLU A 317 -15.20 14.45 21.06
CA GLU A 317 -14.39 14.61 22.27
C GLU A 317 -13.08 13.82 22.19
N HIS A 318 -13.08 12.69 21.48
CA HIS A 318 -11.93 11.78 21.43
C HIS A 318 -11.13 11.84 20.13
N ILE A 319 -11.45 12.76 19.20
CA ILE A 319 -10.73 12.92 17.91
C ILE A 319 -9.22 13.09 18.15
N ALA A 320 -8.81 13.97 19.06
CA ALA A 320 -7.40 14.25 19.29
C ALA A 320 -6.63 13.03 19.81
N GLU A 321 -7.24 12.26 20.72
CA GLU A 321 -6.63 11.02 21.22
C GLU A 321 -6.55 9.94 20.15
N SER A 322 -7.60 9.86 19.34
CA SER A 322 -7.75 8.94 18.22
C SER A 322 -6.70 9.20 17.13
N ASP A 323 -6.46 10.46 16.78
CA ASP A 323 -5.40 10.87 15.86
C ASP A 323 -4.01 10.63 16.46
N ALA A 324 -3.81 10.85 17.76
CA ALA A 324 -2.56 10.53 18.45
C ALA A 324 -2.24 9.03 18.43
N ARG A 325 -3.26 8.16 18.61
CA ARG A 325 -3.10 6.69 18.52
C ARG A 325 -2.76 6.25 17.10
N ARG A 326 -3.45 6.79 16.09
CA ARG A 326 -3.13 6.53 14.66
C ARG A 326 -1.70 6.93 14.29
N LEU A 327 -1.25 8.09 14.77
CA LEU A 327 0.13 8.55 14.58
C LEU A 327 1.15 7.65 15.31
N ALA A 328 0.81 7.14 16.50
CA ALA A 328 1.68 6.21 17.21
C ALA A 328 1.78 4.87 16.45
N ILE A 329 0.67 4.38 15.89
CA ILE A 329 0.64 3.18 15.06
C ILE A 329 1.52 3.35 13.82
N SER A 330 1.41 4.47 13.09
CA SER A 330 2.17 4.70 11.84
C SER A 330 3.68 4.86 12.03
N LYS A 331 4.13 5.17 13.25
CA LYS A 331 5.56 5.36 13.57
C LYS A 331 6.32 4.06 13.84
N PHE A 332 5.63 2.94 14.02
CA PHE A 332 6.27 1.65 14.28
C PHE A 332 6.02 0.70 13.11
N ASP A 333 7.09 0.30 12.44
CA ASP A 333 7.06 -0.73 11.40
C ASP A 333 7.72 -2.03 11.94
N PRO A 334 6.94 -3.10 12.16
CA PRO A 334 7.49 -4.37 12.65
C PRO A 334 8.53 -4.99 11.70
N THR A 335 8.42 -4.74 10.40
CA THR A 335 9.27 -5.36 9.36
C THR A 335 10.72 -4.89 9.47
N SER A 336 10.93 -3.60 9.68
CA SER A 336 12.26 -3.05 9.96
C SER A 336 12.72 -3.34 11.39
N ALA A 337 11.81 -3.27 12.37
CA ALA A 337 12.14 -3.45 13.78
C ALA A 337 12.61 -4.88 14.12
N ILE A 338 12.10 -5.92 13.46
CA ILE A 338 12.57 -7.30 13.70
C ILE A 338 14.02 -7.49 13.26
N MET A 339 14.43 -6.84 12.17
CA MET A 339 15.81 -6.91 11.68
C MET A 339 16.77 -6.19 12.62
N GLU A 340 16.37 -5.02 13.15
CA GLU A 340 17.12 -4.32 14.19
C GLU A 340 17.27 -5.19 15.44
N TRP A 341 16.17 -5.76 15.93
CA TRP A 341 16.16 -6.63 17.10
C TRP A 341 16.98 -7.91 16.94
N ALA A 342 16.91 -8.52 15.75
CA ALA A 342 17.65 -9.73 15.44
C ALA A 342 19.16 -9.48 15.40
N GLY A 343 19.56 -8.31 14.88
CA GLY A 343 20.95 -7.89 14.80
C GLY A 343 21.50 -7.31 16.09
N ASN A 344 20.67 -6.90 17.06
CA ASN A 344 21.15 -6.20 18.25
C ASN A 344 20.99 -7.04 19.52
N PRO A 345 22.08 -7.68 20.02
CA PRO A 345 22.02 -8.52 21.22
C PRO A 345 21.83 -7.74 22.52
N SER A 346 21.96 -6.40 22.51
CA SER A 346 21.63 -5.58 23.69
C SER A 346 20.13 -5.51 23.96
N LEU A 347 19.29 -5.80 22.95
CA LEU A 347 17.84 -5.83 23.11
C LEU A 347 17.38 -7.15 23.73
N PRO A 348 16.44 -7.13 24.70
CA PRO A 348 15.86 -8.35 25.26
C PRO A 348 15.20 -9.26 24.23
N ASP A 349 15.16 -10.57 24.50
CA ASP A 349 14.52 -11.56 23.63
C ASP A 349 13.06 -11.29 23.33
N ASN A 350 12.34 -10.68 24.27
CA ASN A 350 10.93 -10.34 24.09
C ASN A 350 10.70 -8.91 23.59
N TRP A 351 11.74 -8.14 23.26
CA TRP A 351 11.59 -6.72 22.92
C TRP A 351 10.68 -6.51 21.71
N ILE A 352 10.96 -7.20 20.59
CA ILE A 352 10.13 -7.07 19.38
C ILE A 352 8.72 -7.57 19.61
N VAL A 353 8.57 -8.67 20.36
CA VAL A 353 7.27 -9.22 20.72
C VAL A 353 6.45 -8.21 21.52
N LYS A 354 7.06 -7.56 22.52
CA LYS A 354 6.40 -6.51 23.31
C LYS A 354 5.97 -5.34 22.43
N LYS A 355 6.81 -4.90 21.50
CA LYS A 355 6.49 -3.80 20.57
C LYS A 355 5.33 -4.13 19.64
N CYS A 356 5.32 -5.33 19.06
CA CYS A 356 4.19 -5.80 18.25
C CYS A 356 2.90 -5.95 19.07
N LEU A 357 2.97 -6.44 20.32
CA LEU A 357 1.81 -6.51 21.21
C LEU A 357 1.26 -5.11 21.55
N GLU A 358 2.12 -4.14 21.84
CA GLU A 358 1.74 -2.73 22.04
C GLU A 358 1.02 -2.18 20.80
N GLN A 359 1.52 -2.48 19.59
CA GLN A 359 0.88 -2.07 18.33
C GLN A 359 -0.48 -2.75 18.11
N LEU A 360 -0.61 -4.06 18.38
CA LEU A 360 -1.88 -4.79 18.27
C LEU A 360 -2.95 -4.20 19.19
N ILE A 361 -2.59 -3.83 20.42
CA ILE A 361 -3.49 -3.18 21.38
C ILE A 361 -4.00 -1.85 20.82
N LEU A 362 -3.11 -1.03 20.25
CA LEU A 362 -3.50 0.26 19.65
C LEU A 362 -4.43 0.06 18.45
N LEU A 363 -4.12 -0.90 17.57
CA LEU A 363 -4.94 -1.24 16.41
C LEU A 363 -6.34 -1.72 16.82
N GLU A 364 -6.45 -2.57 17.85
CA GLU A 364 -7.73 -3.06 18.34
C GLU A 364 -8.54 -1.96 19.03
N LYS A 365 -7.90 -1.10 19.81
CA LYS A 365 -8.55 0.06 20.44
C LYS A 365 -9.14 1.02 19.39
N GLU A 366 -8.54 1.09 18.21
CA GLU A 366 -9.02 1.90 17.10
C GLU A 366 -9.90 1.14 16.09
N ASN A 367 -10.20 -0.14 16.32
CA ASN A 367 -10.93 -0.99 15.35
C ASN A 367 -10.28 -0.99 13.94
N LEU A 368 -8.95 -1.03 13.89
CA LEU A 368 -8.13 -1.01 12.69
C LEU A 368 -7.57 -2.39 12.32
N GLN A 369 -8.31 -3.47 12.59
CA GLN A 369 -7.87 -4.83 12.26
C GLN A 369 -7.66 -5.06 10.75
N HIS A 370 -8.26 -4.21 9.90
CA HIS A 370 -8.02 -4.21 8.45
C HIS A 370 -6.63 -3.70 8.05
N CYS A 371 -5.99 -2.89 8.90
CA CYS A 371 -4.71 -2.26 8.59
C CYS A 371 -3.64 -3.33 8.38
N TYR A 372 -2.79 -3.17 7.37
CA TYR A 372 -1.73 -4.11 7.02
C TYR A 372 -0.74 -4.38 8.19
N LEU A 373 -0.59 -3.42 9.12
CA LEU A 373 0.23 -3.58 10.32
C LEU A 373 -0.32 -4.64 11.29
N TYR A 374 -1.62 -4.95 11.24
CA TYR A 374 -2.26 -5.95 12.09
C TYR A 374 -1.77 -7.38 11.76
N PRO A 375 -1.89 -7.90 10.51
CA PRO A 375 -1.29 -9.19 10.15
C PRO A 375 0.24 -9.19 10.27
N ILE A 376 0.92 -8.12 9.84
CA ILE A 376 2.38 -8.03 9.94
C ILE A 376 2.84 -8.19 11.40
N SER A 377 2.25 -7.47 12.35
CA SER A 377 2.60 -7.60 13.77
C SER A 377 2.47 -9.03 14.28
N THR A 378 1.42 -9.75 13.89
CA THR A 378 1.26 -11.15 14.29
C THR A 378 2.29 -12.09 13.65
N ARG A 379 2.63 -11.86 12.37
CA ARG A 379 3.68 -12.61 11.67
C ARG A 379 5.04 -12.34 12.28
N THR A 380 5.36 -11.07 12.57
CA THR A 380 6.61 -10.67 13.22
C THR A 380 6.78 -11.34 14.58
N ILE A 381 5.71 -11.50 15.38
CA ILE A 381 5.79 -12.23 16.65
C ILE A 381 6.06 -13.73 16.42
N MET A 382 5.38 -14.35 15.46
CA MET A 382 5.66 -15.74 15.08
C MET A 382 7.12 -15.91 14.64
N ASP A 383 7.61 -15.05 13.75
CA ASP A 383 8.98 -15.08 13.23
C ASP A 383 10.00 -14.85 14.35
N ALA A 384 9.73 -13.95 15.29
CA ALA A 384 10.60 -13.75 16.46
C ALA A 384 10.77 -15.04 17.27
N TYR A 385 9.70 -15.81 17.49
CA TYR A 385 9.81 -17.10 18.17
C TYR A 385 10.53 -18.17 17.34
N ILE A 386 10.36 -18.17 16.02
CA ILE A 386 11.16 -19.02 15.11
C ILE A 386 12.66 -18.66 15.22
N MET A 387 13.00 -17.36 15.23
CA MET A 387 14.37 -16.87 15.38
C MET A 387 15.00 -17.21 16.74
N LEU A 388 14.19 -17.40 17.77
CA LEU A 388 14.59 -17.87 19.09
C LEU A 388 14.62 -19.41 19.19
N GLY A 389 14.18 -20.15 18.18
CA GLY A 389 14.08 -21.60 18.22
C GLY A 389 12.95 -22.11 19.13
N ASP A 390 11.90 -21.32 19.35
CA ASP A 390 10.77 -21.64 20.22
C ASP A 390 9.53 -22.04 19.42
N ALA A 391 9.47 -23.32 19.04
CA ALA A 391 8.35 -23.86 18.26
C ALA A 391 7.01 -23.81 19.02
N GLN A 392 7.02 -23.88 20.35
CA GLN A 392 5.79 -23.91 21.15
C GLN A 392 5.08 -22.55 21.13
N ARG A 393 5.83 -21.46 21.28
CA ARG A 393 5.25 -20.12 21.17
C ARG A 393 5.00 -19.74 19.72
N ALA A 394 5.87 -20.14 18.79
CA ALA A 394 5.65 -19.92 17.37
C ALA A 394 4.34 -20.57 16.88
N SER A 395 3.98 -21.78 17.33
CA SER A 395 2.76 -22.46 16.88
C SER A 395 1.48 -21.78 17.38
N THR A 396 1.53 -21.22 18.60
CA THR A 396 0.45 -20.39 19.16
C THR A 396 0.21 -19.15 18.29
N TRP A 397 1.29 -18.54 17.79
CA TRP A 397 1.20 -17.39 16.89
C TRP A 397 0.89 -17.77 15.44
N ALA A 398 1.28 -18.95 14.97
CA ALA A 398 0.84 -19.49 13.68
C ALA A 398 -0.69 -19.61 13.62
N ALA A 399 -1.33 -20.08 14.69
CA ALA A 399 -2.80 -20.10 14.78
C ALA A 399 -3.42 -18.69 14.71
N ASN A 400 -2.72 -17.67 15.21
CA ASN A 400 -3.15 -16.27 15.11
C ASN A 400 -2.95 -15.71 13.70
N VAL A 401 -1.79 -15.95 13.08
CA VAL A 401 -1.50 -15.55 11.70
C VAL A 401 -2.52 -16.17 10.74
N LYS A 402 -2.86 -17.45 10.93
CA LYS A 402 -3.86 -18.16 10.11
C LYS A 402 -5.23 -17.46 10.08
N LYS A 403 -5.65 -16.84 11.18
CA LYS A 403 -6.92 -16.07 11.23
C LYS A 403 -6.91 -14.80 10.38
N ARG A 404 -5.74 -14.35 9.93
CA ARG A 404 -5.51 -13.08 9.21
C ARG A 404 -5.15 -13.33 7.74
N CYS A 405 -5.84 -14.30 7.13
CA CYS A 405 -5.60 -14.78 5.77
C CYS A 405 -5.98 -13.79 4.66
N TRP A 406 -6.46 -12.59 5.01
CA TRP A 406 -6.72 -11.50 4.08
C TRP A 406 -5.48 -10.68 3.76
N ALA A 407 -4.35 -10.89 4.46
CA ALA A 407 -3.11 -10.19 4.17
C ALA A 407 -2.66 -10.42 2.72
N GLU A 408 -2.16 -9.36 2.07
CA GLU A 408 -1.77 -9.37 0.65
C GLU A 408 -0.72 -10.44 0.33
N ASP A 409 0.31 -10.56 1.18
CA ASP A 409 1.37 -11.56 1.09
C ASP A 409 1.16 -12.71 2.11
N PHE A 410 -0.09 -13.11 2.33
CA PHE A 410 -0.37 -14.21 3.25
C PHE A 410 0.26 -15.53 2.77
N GLU A 411 1.21 -16.02 3.55
CA GLU A 411 1.77 -17.36 3.39
C GLU A 411 1.00 -18.36 4.29
N PRO A 412 0.57 -19.51 3.76
CA PRO A 412 -0.03 -20.55 4.58
C PRO A 412 0.91 -21.01 5.71
N VAL A 413 0.40 -21.04 6.93
CA VAL A 413 1.16 -21.41 8.13
C VAL A 413 0.75 -22.77 8.72
N ASP A 414 0.03 -23.58 7.95
CA ASP A 414 -0.50 -24.88 8.40
C ASP A 414 0.60 -25.81 8.91
N GLU A 415 1.77 -25.81 8.27
CA GLU A 415 2.91 -26.62 8.69
C GLU A 415 3.55 -26.18 10.02
N TYR A 416 3.20 -24.99 10.52
CA TYR A 416 3.67 -24.43 11.80
C TYR A 416 2.60 -24.52 12.90
N LEU A 417 1.43 -25.11 12.66
CA LEU A 417 0.42 -25.28 13.70
C LEU A 417 0.80 -26.33 14.75
N ASP A 418 1.63 -27.32 14.36
CA ASP A 418 2.16 -28.32 15.28
C ASP A 418 3.58 -27.91 15.76
N PRO A 419 3.80 -27.67 17.06
CA PRO A 419 5.14 -27.34 17.59
C PRO A 419 6.18 -28.46 17.38
N LYS A 420 5.77 -29.69 17.05
CA LYS A 420 6.67 -30.81 16.71
C LYS A 420 6.99 -30.90 15.22
N SER A 421 6.43 -30.02 14.40
CA SER A 421 6.64 -30.03 12.96
C SER A 421 8.12 -29.92 12.58
N ALA A 422 8.54 -30.75 11.63
CA ALA A 422 9.88 -30.67 11.06
C ALA A 422 10.11 -29.38 10.24
N ALA A 423 9.03 -28.66 9.87
CA ALA A 423 9.10 -27.41 9.13
C ALA A 423 9.92 -26.35 9.89
N TYR A 424 9.77 -26.27 11.21
CA TYR A 424 10.53 -25.32 12.04
C TYR A 424 12.03 -25.44 11.83
N ARG A 425 12.60 -26.65 11.91
CA ARG A 425 14.04 -26.85 11.76
C ARG A 425 14.55 -26.62 10.34
N LYS A 426 13.65 -26.63 9.34
CA LYS A 426 13.95 -26.32 7.93
C LYS A 426 13.74 -24.85 7.60
N HIS A 427 13.06 -24.10 8.46
CA HIS A 427 12.78 -22.69 8.26
C HIS A 427 14.09 -21.90 8.30
N GLN A 428 14.27 -20.99 7.33
CA GLN A 428 15.53 -20.26 7.14
C GLN A 428 15.92 -19.39 8.35
N LEU A 429 14.92 -18.92 9.09
CA LEU A 429 15.12 -18.10 10.29
C LEU A 429 15.30 -18.91 11.59
N TRP A 430 15.21 -20.24 11.56
CA TRP A 430 15.21 -21.03 12.80
C TRP A 430 16.48 -20.85 13.64
N GLY A 431 16.32 -20.34 14.86
CA GLY A 431 17.44 -20.07 15.78
C GLY A 431 18.41 -18.98 15.29
N ALA A 432 18.06 -18.24 14.23
CA ALA A 432 18.97 -17.29 13.56
C ALA A 432 19.45 -16.16 14.47
N ARG A 433 18.70 -15.81 15.54
CA ARG A 433 19.08 -14.70 16.42
C ARG A 433 20.39 -14.95 17.16
N ALA A 434 20.68 -16.19 17.55
CA ALA A 434 21.95 -16.52 18.18
C ALA A 434 23.13 -16.27 17.21
N GLY A 435 22.99 -16.66 15.94
CA GLY A 435 24.03 -16.43 14.93
C GLY A 435 24.22 -14.96 14.55
N LEU A 436 23.11 -14.21 14.42
CA LEU A 436 23.15 -12.79 14.09
C LEU A 436 23.75 -11.94 15.22
N ALA A 437 23.49 -12.32 16.48
CA ALA A 437 24.12 -11.69 17.64
C ALA A 437 25.65 -11.83 17.62
N GLU A 438 26.18 -12.99 17.25
CA GLU A 438 27.63 -13.20 17.13
C GLU A 438 28.24 -12.40 15.97
N MET A 439 27.55 -12.35 14.82
CA MET A 439 27.97 -11.50 13.70
C MET A 439 28.00 -10.02 14.08
N TRP A 440 27.03 -9.56 14.86
CA TRP A 440 27.00 -8.18 15.33
C TRP A 440 28.11 -7.90 16.33
N LYS A 441 28.39 -8.81 17.28
CA LYS A 441 29.53 -8.66 18.20
C LYS A 441 30.85 -8.53 17.44
N ALA A 442 31.04 -9.36 16.41
CA ALA A 442 32.21 -9.28 15.53
C ALA A 442 32.27 -7.93 14.78
N LYS A 443 31.14 -7.45 14.24
CA LYS A 443 31.06 -6.14 13.59
C LYS A 443 31.39 -5.00 14.56
N VAL A 444 30.81 -4.98 15.75
CA VAL A 444 31.10 -3.95 16.77
C VAL A 444 32.57 -4.00 17.19
N GLN A 445 33.16 -5.19 17.27
CA GLN A 445 34.58 -5.34 17.57
C GLN A 445 35.46 -4.75 16.44
N GLU A 446 35.15 -5.03 15.17
CA GLU A 446 35.82 -4.43 14.00
C GLU A 446 35.68 -2.90 14.02
N GLU A 447 34.48 -2.39 14.32
CA GLU A 447 34.23 -0.96 14.44
C GLU A 447 35.06 -0.32 15.57
N LYS A 448 35.16 -0.98 16.73
CA LYS A 448 36.00 -0.52 17.86
C LYS A 448 37.48 -0.50 17.49
N GLU A 449 37.98 -1.49 16.75
CA GLU A 449 39.36 -1.53 16.27
C GLU A 449 39.64 -0.40 15.28
N ILE A 450 38.69 -0.09 14.38
CA ILE A 450 38.78 1.09 13.51
C ILE A 450 38.88 2.37 14.35
N MET A 451 38.04 2.51 15.37
CA MET A 451 38.05 3.66 16.26
C MET A 451 39.36 3.79 17.06
N GLU A 452 39.93 2.68 17.54
CA GLU A 452 41.24 2.64 18.20
C GLU A 452 42.37 3.08 17.26
N ASN A 453 42.37 2.58 16.03
CA ASN A 453 43.36 2.98 15.02
C ASN A 453 43.23 4.47 14.66
N MET A 454 42.00 4.98 14.54
CA MET A 454 41.75 6.41 14.34
C MET A 454 42.29 7.23 15.52
N ALA A 455 42.02 6.83 16.76
CA ALA A 455 42.52 7.52 17.95
C ALA A 455 44.06 7.55 18.01
N ARG A 456 44.73 6.43 17.66
CA ARG A 456 46.21 6.37 17.57
C ARG A 456 46.77 7.31 16.50
N LEU A 457 46.14 7.35 15.32
CA LEU A 457 46.53 8.26 14.25
C LEU A 457 46.40 9.73 14.70
N MET A 458 45.30 10.08 15.36
CA MET A 458 45.08 11.42 15.91
C MET A 458 46.13 11.79 16.97
N ALA A 459 46.46 10.88 17.88
CA ALA A 459 47.50 11.10 18.88
C ALA A 459 48.89 11.32 18.24
N THR A 460 49.17 10.62 17.14
CA THR A 460 50.43 10.76 16.39
C THR A 460 50.50 12.10 15.67
N TYR A 461 49.42 12.52 15.02
CA TYR A 461 49.31 13.85 14.38
C TYR A 461 49.47 14.98 15.39
N ALA A 462 48.84 14.88 16.56
CA ALA A 462 48.97 15.87 17.63
C ALA A 462 50.43 15.99 18.16
N ALA A 463 51.21 14.91 18.11
CA ALA A 463 52.60 14.88 18.55
C ALA A 463 53.59 15.47 17.52
N VAL A 464 53.24 15.47 16.22
CA VAL A 464 54.13 15.92 15.14
C VAL A 464 54.04 17.43 14.89
N ASP A 465 52.87 18.05 15.09
CA ASP A 465 52.66 19.45 14.65
C ASP A 465 52.86 20.54 15.70
N GLY A 466 53.07 20.23 16.98
CA GLY A 466 53.26 21.27 18.02
C GLY A 466 52.12 22.30 18.14
N GLN A 467 51.00 22.08 17.45
CA GLN A 467 49.82 22.96 17.43
C GLN A 467 48.78 22.43 18.42
N PRO A 468 48.42 23.19 19.46
CA PRO A 468 47.57 22.69 20.54
C PRO A 468 46.07 22.59 20.20
N GLN A 469 45.62 22.85 18.96
CA GLN A 469 44.19 22.93 18.62
C GLN A 469 43.86 22.39 17.22
N ALA A 470 43.97 21.09 17.00
CA ALA A 470 43.37 20.45 15.83
C ALA A 470 41.93 20.00 16.17
N THR A 471 40.93 20.70 15.63
CA THR A 471 39.53 20.29 15.75
C THR A 471 39.23 19.30 14.63
N PHE A 472 38.99 18.04 14.97
CA PHE A 472 38.60 17.02 13.99
C PHE A 472 37.08 16.81 14.00
N THR A 473 36.43 17.15 12.90
CA THR A 473 35.00 16.87 12.71
C THR A 473 34.84 15.57 11.94
N PHE A 474 34.31 14.53 12.59
CA PHE A 474 33.99 13.27 11.94
C PHE A 474 32.48 13.15 11.75
N MET A 475 32.04 12.97 10.50
CA MET A 475 30.73 12.40 10.24
C MET A 475 30.88 10.88 10.26
N THR A 476 30.32 10.21 11.28
CA THR A 476 30.29 8.74 11.37
C THR A 476 28.87 8.19 11.13
N PRO A 477 28.22 8.42 9.96
CA PRO A 477 26.99 7.74 9.65
C PRO A 477 27.30 6.26 9.39
N GLY A 478 26.86 5.37 10.29
CA GLY A 478 26.91 3.92 10.08
C GLY A 478 27.60 3.09 11.17
N PHE A 479 28.30 3.72 12.13
CA PHE A 479 28.90 3.02 13.28
C PHE A 479 27.89 2.84 14.42
N SER A 480 28.00 1.71 15.13
CA SER A 480 27.19 1.38 16.31
C SER A 480 27.37 2.40 17.44
N ASN A 481 26.34 2.54 18.29
CA ASN A 481 26.42 3.40 19.47
C ASN A 481 27.49 2.90 20.46
N GLU A 482 27.74 1.59 20.55
CA GLU A 482 28.84 1.05 21.36
C GLU A 482 30.21 1.44 20.82
N ALA A 483 30.43 1.42 19.50
CA ALA A 483 31.70 1.83 18.90
C ALA A 483 31.96 3.34 19.10
N LYS A 484 30.90 4.16 18.98
CA LYS A 484 30.97 5.59 19.28
C LYS A 484 31.33 5.85 20.75
N ALA A 485 30.66 5.19 21.68
CA ALA A 485 30.95 5.31 23.11
C ALA A 485 32.36 4.80 23.47
N HIS A 486 32.88 3.79 22.76
CA HIS A 486 34.26 3.30 22.91
C HIS A 486 35.28 4.34 22.46
N LEU A 487 35.07 4.97 21.28
CA LEU A 487 35.91 6.07 20.82
C LEU A 487 35.92 7.23 21.83
N ASP A 488 34.75 7.64 22.31
CA ASP A 488 34.64 8.70 23.33
C ASP A 488 35.43 8.34 24.60
N SER A 489 35.41 7.07 25.00
CA SER A 489 36.19 6.59 26.14
C SER A 489 37.71 6.63 25.89
N LEU A 490 38.17 6.34 24.68
CA LEU A 490 39.59 6.40 24.31
C LEU A 490 40.11 7.84 24.26
N LEU A 491 39.24 8.80 23.95
CA LEU A 491 39.57 10.22 23.83
C LEU A 491 39.33 11.00 25.13
N LYS A 492 38.71 10.39 26.16
CA LYS A 492 38.52 11.00 27.49
C LYS A 492 39.88 11.34 28.12
N GLY A 493 40.18 12.63 28.19
CA GLY A 493 41.41 13.18 28.76
C GLY A 493 42.25 13.97 27.76
N SER A 494 41.99 13.82 26.46
CA SER A 494 42.63 14.60 25.42
C SER A 494 41.88 15.94 25.27
N ARG A 495 42.50 17.02 25.73
CA ARG A 495 41.93 18.38 25.62
C ARG A 495 41.85 18.75 24.13
N ASN A 496 40.62 18.91 23.61
CA ASN A 496 40.21 19.51 22.32
C ASN A 496 39.58 18.56 21.27
N TYR A 497 38.44 17.94 21.58
CA TYR A 497 37.58 17.29 20.57
C TYR A 497 36.11 17.65 20.78
N VAL A 498 35.38 17.95 19.70
CA VAL A 498 33.93 18.20 19.71
C VAL A 498 33.28 17.31 18.65
N PHE A 499 32.37 16.42 19.07
CA PHE A 499 31.57 15.61 18.17
C PHE A 499 30.28 16.35 17.78
N GLN A 500 29.92 16.33 16.49
CA GLN A 500 28.57 16.65 16.02
C GLN A 500 27.95 15.36 15.48
N GLY A 501 26.87 14.91 16.13
CA GLY A 501 26.20 13.62 15.90
C GLY A 501 25.27 13.59 14.70
#